data_AF-A0A7X9J7L2-F1
#
_entry.id   AF-A0A7X9J7L2-F1
#
_cell.length_a   1.000
_cell.length_b   1.000
_cell.length_c   1.000
_cell.angle_alpha   90.00
_cell.angle_beta   90.00
_cell.angle_gamma   90.00
#
_symmetry.space_group_name_H-M   'P 1'
#
loop_
_entity.id
_entity.type
_entity.pdbx_description
1 polymer ?
#
loop_
_entity_poly.entity_id
_entity_poly.type
_entity_poly.pdbx_seq_one_letter_code
_entity_poly.pdbx_strand_id
1 'polypeptide(L)'
;MFDLNIYSYPSENSQDPGLIVVPAGSKVARGRENNLLIVYFTLSGQTTITPDRLHSWMEQKTALFYKNPGTVTAGMRELIEAVNADLFERNSRPDHQNGQVVVHLQVAVVKRDMLYLATCGAGQSFFVGAESLFQQNSVDESLRGLGLT
;
A
#
# COMPACT_ATOMS: atom_id res chain seq x y z
N MET A 1 4.59 14.36 17.33
CA MET A 1 4.92 13.04 16.73
C MET A 1 4.07 12.03 17.46
N PHE A 2 3.26 11.23 16.77
CA PHE A 2 2.50 10.17 17.43
C PHE A 2 3.46 9.02 17.75
N ASP A 3 3.33 8.46 18.94
CA ASP A 3 3.99 7.22 19.30
C ASP A 3 3.12 6.07 18.78
N LEU A 4 3.52 5.48 17.66
CA LEU A 4 2.76 4.43 16.97
C LEU A 4 3.59 3.15 16.99
N ASN A 5 3.03 2.12 17.61
CA ASN A 5 3.57 0.77 17.53
C ASN A 5 2.92 0.04 16.36
N ILE A 6 3.73 -0.52 15.46
CA ILE A 6 3.27 -1.21 14.26
C ILE A 6 3.64 -2.68 14.40
N TYR A 7 2.63 -3.54 14.33
CA TYR A 7 2.78 -4.98 14.48
C TYR A 7 2.22 -5.67 13.24
N SER A 8 2.96 -6.66 12.73
CA SER A 8 2.42 -7.65 11.80
C SER A 8 1.73 -8.75 12.61
N TYR A 9 0.63 -9.30 12.09
CA TYR A 9 -0.08 -10.41 12.71
C TYR A 9 -0.16 -11.61 11.75
N PRO A 10 0.18 -12.84 12.19
CA PRO A 10 0.59 -13.22 13.54
C PRO A 10 1.98 -12.71 13.93
N SER A 11 2.17 -12.37 15.21
CA SER A 11 3.34 -11.64 15.73
C SER A 11 4.56 -12.52 16.01
N GLU A 12 4.60 -13.76 15.51
CA GLU A 12 5.70 -14.69 15.73
C GLU A 12 6.87 -14.41 14.76
N ASN A 13 7.63 -13.34 15.06
CA ASN A 13 8.98 -13.07 14.57
C ASN A 13 9.22 -12.86 13.05
N SER A 14 8.21 -12.68 12.21
CA SER A 14 8.42 -12.26 10.82
C SER A 14 7.96 -10.82 10.60
N GLN A 15 8.91 -9.93 10.31
CA GLN A 15 8.63 -8.66 9.66
C GLN A 15 8.01 -9.01 8.31
N ASP A 16 6.71 -8.75 8.14
CA ASP A 16 6.00 -9.12 6.91
C ASP A 16 6.65 -8.37 5.74
N PRO A 17 7.20 -9.07 4.73
CA PRO A 17 7.86 -8.43 3.60
C PRO A 17 6.92 -7.59 2.73
N GLY A 18 5.60 -7.71 2.92
CA GLY A 18 4.58 -6.86 2.30
C GLY A 18 4.26 -5.59 3.09
N LEU A 19 4.79 -5.41 4.31
CA LEU A 19 4.57 -4.22 5.12
C LEU A 19 5.76 -3.27 5.02
N ILE A 20 5.48 -2.02 4.66
CA ILE A 20 6.47 -0.94 4.68
C ILE A 20 5.94 0.28 5.44
N VAL A 21 6.80 0.84 6.29
CA VAL A 21 6.53 2.05 7.08
C VAL A 21 7.59 3.07 6.71
N VAL A 22 7.15 4.17 6.10
CA VAL A 22 8.03 5.19 5.53
C VAL A 22 7.75 6.52 6.23
N PRO A 23 8.63 6.99 7.12
CA PRO A 23 8.56 8.37 7.60
C PRO A 23 9.03 9.33 6.49
N ALA A 24 8.65 10.60 6.61
CA ALA A 24 9.17 11.63 5.71
C ALA A 24 10.70 11.73 5.79
N GLY A 25 11.37 11.62 4.64
CA GLY A 25 12.81 11.84 4.53
C GLY A 25 13.19 13.33 4.54
N SER A 26 14.48 13.61 4.34
CA SER A 26 15.00 14.99 4.31
C SER A 26 14.66 15.77 3.03
N LYS A 27 14.36 15.06 1.93
CA LYS A 27 14.02 15.65 0.63
C LYS A 27 12.63 15.19 0.19
N VAL A 28 11.61 15.90 0.66
CA VAL A 28 10.21 15.64 0.32
C VAL A 28 9.54 16.91 -0.21
N ALA A 29 8.47 16.75 -0.98
CA ALA A 29 7.67 17.86 -1.45
C ALA A 29 7.01 18.60 -0.28
N ARG A 30 6.76 19.89 -0.48
CA ARG A 30 6.12 20.75 0.52
C ARG A 30 4.80 20.15 1.01
N GLY A 31 4.64 20.07 2.34
CA GLY A 31 3.43 19.54 2.98
C GLY A 31 3.43 18.02 3.20
N ARG A 32 4.56 17.34 2.94
CA ARG A 32 4.78 15.90 3.20
C ARG A 32 5.70 15.63 4.39
N GLU A 33 6.33 16.66 4.95
CA GLU A 33 7.42 16.58 5.94
C GLU A 33 7.01 15.90 7.25
N ASN A 34 5.71 15.90 7.57
CA ASN A 34 5.17 15.36 8.80
C ASN A 34 4.20 14.19 8.57
N ASN A 35 4.22 13.61 7.37
CA ASN A 35 3.35 12.48 7.05
C ASN A 35 4.11 11.18 7.37
N LEU A 36 3.46 10.26 8.07
CA LEU A 36 3.88 8.87 8.16
C LEU A 36 3.05 8.05 7.17
N LEU A 37 3.71 7.46 6.18
CA LEU A 37 3.08 6.57 5.20
C LEU A 37 3.28 5.12 5.65
N ILE A 38 2.20 4.36 5.72
CA ILE A 38 2.20 2.93 6.03
C ILE A 38 1.50 2.25 4.85
N VAL A 39 2.14 1.25 4.27
CA VAL A 39 1.58 0.52 3.14
C VAL A 39 1.71 -0.97 3.36
N TYR A 40 0.64 -1.69 3.10
CA TYR A 40 0.59 -3.13 3.17
C TYR A 40 0.21 -3.71 1.80
N PHE A 41 1.07 -4.60 1.31
CA PHE A 41 0.93 -5.29 0.03
C PHE A 41 0.70 -6.78 0.28
N THR A 42 -0.35 -7.32 -0.32
CA THR A 42 -0.53 -8.78 -0.41
C THR A 42 -0.57 -9.17 -1.87
N LEU A 43 0.42 -9.92 -2.32
CA LEU A 43 0.48 -10.44 -3.68
C LEU A 43 -0.18 -11.82 -3.74
N SER A 44 -0.98 -12.05 -4.76
CA SER A 44 -1.57 -13.36 -5.08
C SER A 44 -1.33 -13.73 -6.54
N GLY A 45 -1.42 -15.02 -6.85
CA GLY A 45 -1.12 -15.56 -8.18
C GLY A 45 0.33 -16.05 -8.33
N GLN A 46 0.75 -16.31 -9.57
CA GLN A 46 2.09 -16.84 -9.84
C GLN A 46 3.13 -15.73 -9.90
N THR A 47 3.81 -15.53 -8.76
CA THR A 47 4.92 -14.58 -8.62
C THR A 47 6.19 -15.28 -8.16
N THR A 48 7.33 -14.90 -8.74
CA THR A 48 8.68 -15.31 -8.31
C THR A 48 9.44 -14.15 -7.66
N ILE A 49 8.73 -13.10 -7.23
CA ILE A 49 9.35 -11.95 -6.59
C ILE A 49 9.93 -12.38 -5.23
N THR A 50 11.21 -12.09 -5.01
CA THR A 50 11.85 -12.35 -3.72
C THR A 50 11.46 -11.25 -2.72
N PRO A 51 11.52 -11.51 -1.40
CA PRO A 51 11.25 -10.50 -0.38
C PRO A 51 12.06 -9.20 -0.58
N ASP A 52 13.35 -9.29 -0.89
CA ASP A 52 14.19 -8.11 -1.14
C ASP A 52 13.72 -7.30 -2.36
N ARG A 53 13.32 -7.99 -3.44
CA ARG A 53 12.80 -7.32 -4.64
C ARG A 53 11.45 -6.68 -4.39
N LEU A 54 10.59 -7.32 -3.60
CA LEU A 54 9.33 -6.75 -3.14
C LEU A 54 9.60 -5.49 -2.34
N HIS A 55 10.48 -5.55 -1.34
CA HIS A 55 10.85 -4.40 -0.53
C HIS A 55 11.39 -3.23 -1.36
N SER A 56 12.37 -3.47 -2.24
CA SER A 56 12.90 -2.43 -3.13
C SER A 56 11.84 -1.84 -4.08
N TRP A 57 10.89 -2.65 -4.53
CA TRP A 57 9.77 -2.18 -5.34
C TRP A 57 8.84 -1.29 -4.51
N MET A 58 8.49 -1.69 -3.28
CA MET A 58 7.69 -0.89 -2.36
C MET A 58 8.35 0.44 -2.01
N GLU A 59 9.67 0.47 -1.78
CA GLU A 59 10.44 1.71 -1.54
C GLU A 59 10.33 2.67 -2.73
N GLN A 60 10.45 2.16 -3.95
CA GLN A 60 10.30 2.97 -5.16
C GLN A 60 8.90 3.57 -5.29
N LYS A 61 7.86 2.77 -5.01
CA LYS A 61 6.46 3.23 -5.10
C LYS A 61 6.09 4.21 -3.99
N THR A 62 6.53 3.96 -2.76
CA THR A 62 6.30 4.87 -1.63
C THR A 62 7.05 6.19 -1.78
N ALA A 63 8.21 6.21 -2.44
CA ALA A 63 8.92 7.45 -2.75
C ALA A 63 8.08 8.43 -3.62
N LEU A 64 7.20 7.93 -4.48
CA LEU A 64 6.33 8.77 -5.32
C LEU A 64 5.40 9.65 -4.47
N PHE A 65 4.85 9.11 -3.38
CA PHE A 65 4.00 9.84 -2.44
C PHE A 65 4.71 11.07 -1.85
N TYR A 66 6.01 10.96 -1.57
CA TYR A 66 6.81 12.04 -0.99
C TYR A 66 7.40 12.99 -2.02
N LYS A 67 7.58 12.54 -3.26
CA LYS A 67 8.19 13.34 -4.34
C LYS A 67 7.25 14.42 -4.88
N ASN A 68 5.95 14.15 -4.93
CA ASN A 68 4.99 15.02 -5.61
C ASN A 68 4.21 15.91 -4.61
N PRO A 69 4.11 17.23 -4.86
CA PRO A 69 3.29 18.13 -4.06
C PRO A 69 1.80 17.84 -4.29
N GLY A 70 0.96 18.22 -3.32
CA GLY A 70 -0.49 18.07 -3.45
C GLY A 70 -1.16 17.60 -2.17
N THR A 71 -2.41 17.16 -2.29
CA THR A 71 -3.15 16.61 -1.16
C THR A 71 -2.64 15.22 -0.79
N VAL A 72 -2.95 14.79 0.44
CA VAL A 72 -2.62 13.43 0.91
C VAL A 72 -3.25 12.39 -0.02
N THR A 73 -4.54 12.54 -0.31
CA THR A 73 -5.32 11.64 -1.17
C THR A 73 -4.84 11.62 -2.62
N ALA A 74 -4.37 12.75 -3.17
CA ALA A 74 -3.74 12.77 -4.49
C ALA A 74 -2.44 11.94 -4.51
N GLY A 75 -1.58 12.09 -3.49
CA GLY A 75 -0.35 11.29 -3.40
C GLY A 75 -0.62 9.80 -3.18
N MET A 76 -1.66 9.45 -2.42
CA MET A 76 -2.10 8.07 -2.28
C MET A 76 -2.56 7.51 -3.63
N ARG A 77 -3.37 8.27 -4.38
CA ARG A 77 -3.80 7.88 -5.72
C ARG A 77 -2.62 7.64 -6.66
N GLU A 78 -1.64 8.54 -6.70
CA GLU A 78 -0.45 8.39 -7.56
C GLU A 78 0.34 7.12 -7.23
N LEU A 79 0.51 6.80 -5.93
CA LEU A 79 1.15 5.55 -5.51
C LEU A 79 0.36 4.34 -6.01
N ILE A 80 -0.96 4.33 -5.81
CA ILE A 80 -1.86 3.24 -6.20
C ILE A 80 -1.83 3.05 -7.73
N GLU A 81 -1.93 4.13 -8.50
CA GLU A 81 -1.84 4.11 -9.97
C GLU A 81 -0.50 3.59 -10.46
N ALA A 82 0.61 3.99 -9.81
CA ALA A 82 1.94 3.52 -10.16
C ALA A 82 2.16 2.03 -9.86
N VAL A 83 1.52 1.51 -8.81
CA VAL A 83 1.51 0.06 -8.51
C VAL A 83 0.70 -0.68 -9.59
N ASN A 84 -0.48 -0.17 -9.93
CA ASN A 84 -1.34 -0.77 -10.95
C ASN A 84 -0.68 -0.79 -12.34
N ALA A 85 0.00 0.29 -12.72
CA ALA A 85 0.67 0.39 -14.01
C ALA A 85 1.75 -0.70 -14.19
N ASP A 86 2.57 -0.94 -13.17
CA ASP A 86 3.60 -1.99 -13.22
C ASP A 86 2.98 -3.39 -13.34
N LEU A 87 1.90 -3.65 -12.59
CA LEU A 87 1.20 -4.94 -12.64
C LEU A 87 0.49 -5.13 -13.98
N PHE A 88 -0.12 -4.09 -14.53
CA PHE A 88 -0.74 -4.11 -15.85
C PHE A 88 0.30 -4.40 -16.93
N GLU A 89 1.45 -3.72 -16.90
CA GLU A 89 2.53 -3.97 -17.86
C GLU A 89 3.02 -5.42 -17.76
N ARG A 90 3.25 -5.91 -16.54
CA ARG A 90 3.64 -7.31 -16.30
C ARG A 90 2.58 -8.28 -16.84
N ASN A 91 1.34 -8.15 -16.42
CA ASN A 91 0.26 -9.09 -16.75
C ASN A 91 -0.12 -9.07 -18.23
N SER A 92 0.20 -7.99 -18.96
CA SER A 92 -0.06 -7.86 -20.40
C SER A 92 0.98 -8.55 -21.29
N ARG A 93 2.11 -9.05 -20.73
CA ARG A 93 3.16 -9.69 -21.52
C ARG A 93 2.73 -11.08 -22.02
N PRO A 94 2.86 -11.39 -23.33
CA PRO A 94 2.43 -12.67 -23.91
C PRO A 94 3.12 -13.89 -23.30
N ASP A 95 4.34 -13.74 -22.80
CA ASP A 95 5.16 -14.79 -22.20
C ASP A 95 4.75 -15.12 -20.75
N HIS A 96 3.81 -14.36 -20.17
CA HIS A 96 3.29 -14.55 -18.81
C HIS A 96 1.92 -15.26 -18.79
N GLN A 97 1.62 -16.04 -19.83
CA GLN A 97 0.43 -16.89 -19.93
C GLN A 97 0.20 -17.83 -18.75
N ASN A 98 1.24 -18.10 -17.94
CA ASN A 98 1.12 -19.01 -16.80
C ASN A 98 0.59 -18.37 -15.52
N GLY A 99 0.42 -17.05 -15.40
CA GLY A 99 -0.36 -16.51 -14.27
C GLY A 99 -0.33 -15.01 -14.08
N GLN A 100 -1.54 -14.44 -13.96
CA GLN A 100 -1.75 -13.07 -13.51
C GLN A 100 -1.27 -12.94 -12.06
N VAL A 101 -0.60 -11.82 -11.76
CA VAL A 101 -0.35 -11.41 -10.37
C VAL A 101 -1.29 -10.27 -10.05
N VAL A 102 -1.99 -10.43 -8.94
CA VAL A 102 -2.89 -9.43 -8.38
C VAL A 102 -2.26 -8.94 -7.09
N VAL A 103 -2.49 -7.67 -6.77
CA VAL A 103 -2.11 -7.10 -5.47
C VAL A 103 -3.34 -6.57 -4.75
N HIS A 104 -3.42 -6.88 -3.48
CA HIS A 104 -4.28 -6.19 -2.53
C HIS A 104 -3.42 -5.16 -1.81
N LEU A 105 -3.93 -3.93 -1.73
CA LEU A 105 -3.17 -2.79 -1.27
C LEU A 105 -3.96 -2.04 -0.20
N GLN A 106 -3.34 -1.86 0.96
CA GLN A 106 -3.83 -0.97 2.00
C GLN A 106 -2.82 0.17 2.16
N VAL A 107 -3.30 1.41 2.07
CA VAL A 107 -2.49 2.60 2.23
C VAL A 107 -3.05 3.41 3.39
N ALA A 108 -2.22 3.66 4.39
CA ALA A 108 -2.53 4.49 5.52
C ALA A 108 -1.57 5.68 5.59
N VAL A 109 -2.10 6.88 5.83
CA VAL A 109 -1.28 8.08 6.06
C VAL A 109 -1.73 8.72 7.36
N VAL A 110 -0.79 8.84 8.30
CA VAL A 110 -0.97 9.66 9.49
C VAL A 110 -0.43 11.06 9.19
N LYS A 111 -1.30 12.06 9.25
CA LYS A 111 -0.94 13.46 9.07
C LYS A 111 -1.66 14.30 10.12
N ARG A 112 -0.90 14.86 11.06
CA ARG A 112 -1.47 15.57 12.23
C ARG A 112 -2.50 14.66 12.91
N ASP A 113 -3.65 15.19 13.27
CA ASP A 113 -4.78 14.51 13.91
C ASP A 113 -5.64 13.66 12.96
N MET A 114 -5.21 13.46 11.71
CA MET A 114 -5.97 12.70 10.70
C MET A 114 -5.26 11.42 10.29
N LEU A 115 -6.04 10.33 10.23
CA LEU A 115 -5.69 9.09 9.57
C LEU A 115 -6.45 9.01 8.24
N TYR A 116 -5.71 8.92 7.13
CA TYR A 116 -6.26 8.65 5.82
C TYR A 116 -6.07 7.18 5.50
N LEU A 117 -7.12 6.51 5.02
CA LEU A 117 -7.11 5.10 4.63
C LEU A 117 -7.58 4.95 3.18
N ALA A 118 -6.87 4.13 2.42
CA ALA A 118 -7.33 3.62 1.13
C ALA A 118 -7.12 2.11 1.10
N THR A 119 -8.11 1.40 0.57
CA THR A 119 -8.07 -0.05 0.37
C THR A 119 -8.39 -0.34 -1.09
N CYS A 120 -7.56 -1.15 -1.72
CA CYS A 120 -7.78 -1.69 -3.06
C CYS A 120 -7.78 -3.23 -2.92
N GLY A 121 -8.92 -3.84 -3.24
CA GLY A 121 -9.10 -5.29 -3.24
C GLY A 121 -9.76 -5.85 -2.00
N ALA A 122 -9.71 -7.17 -1.86
CA ALA A 122 -10.43 -7.93 -0.84
C ALA A 122 -9.95 -7.70 0.63
N GLY A 123 -9.22 -6.62 0.89
CA GLY A 123 -8.82 -6.21 2.23
C GLY A 123 -9.97 -5.54 2.99
N GLN A 124 -10.01 -5.77 4.30
CA GLN A 124 -10.88 -5.01 5.21
C GLN A 124 -10.01 -4.19 6.15
N SER A 125 -10.41 -2.95 6.42
CA SER A 125 -9.74 -2.10 7.40
C SER A 125 -10.67 -1.88 8.58
N PHE A 126 -10.16 -2.11 9.79
CA PHE A 126 -10.87 -1.88 11.04
C PHE A 126 -10.15 -0.80 11.83
N PHE A 127 -10.90 0.19 12.28
CA PHE A 127 -10.47 1.15 13.28
C PHE A 127 -11.20 0.83 14.59
N VAL A 128 -10.43 0.46 15.62
CA VAL A 128 -10.95 0.12 16.94
C VAL A 128 -10.50 1.19 17.92
N GLY A 129 -11.41 2.11 18.25
CA GLY A 129 -11.26 3.09 19.30
C GLY A 129 -11.88 2.61 20.62
N ALA A 130 -11.64 3.35 21.70
CA ALA A 130 -12.18 3.04 23.03
C ALA A 130 -13.72 2.94 23.05
N GLU A 131 -14.40 3.74 22.22
CA GLU A 131 -15.86 3.83 22.16
C GLU A 131 -16.45 3.57 20.76
N SER A 132 -15.60 3.32 19.76
CA SER A 132 -16.05 3.23 18.36
C SER A 132 -15.33 2.15 17.59
N LEU A 133 -16.11 1.40 16.81
CA LEU A 133 -15.61 0.49 15.77
C LEU A 133 -16.02 1.08 14.43
N PHE A 134 -15.04 1.42 13.59
CA PHE A 134 -15.28 1.81 12.21
C PHE A 134 -14.70 0.74 11.29
N GLN A 135 -15.54 0.15 10.45
CA GLN A 135 -15.14 -0.81 9.43
C GLN A 135 -15.25 -0.16 8.06
N GLN A 136 -14.15 -0.18 7.32
CA GLN A 136 -14.15 0.16 5.91
C GLN A 136 -14.24 -1.13 5.10
N ASN A 137 -15.34 -1.29 4.39
CA ASN A 137 -15.53 -2.36 3.41
C ASN A 137 -14.95 -1.91 2.07
N SER A 138 -14.18 -2.78 1.42
CA SER A 138 -13.99 -2.67 -0.02
C SER A 138 -15.25 -3.18 -0.72
N VAL A 139 -15.67 -2.48 -1.78
CA VAL A 139 -16.74 -2.95 -2.66
C VAL A 139 -16.08 -3.92 -3.63
N ASP A 140 -16.30 -5.22 -3.42
CA ASP A 140 -15.82 -6.26 -4.32
C ASP A 140 -16.83 -6.49 -5.45
N GLU A 141 -16.52 -6.01 -6.66
CA GLU A 141 -17.16 -6.49 -7.89
C GLU A 141 -16.17 -6.46 -9.08
N SER A 142 -15.15 -7.33 -9.10
CA SER A 142 -14.83 -8.12 -10.31
C SER A 142 -13.69 -9.14 -10.09
N LEU A 143 -14.02 -10.41 -10.32
CA LEU A 143 -13.14 -11.58 -10.18
C LEU A 143 -12.11 -11.75 -11.33
N ARG A 144 -11.89 -10.74 -12.17
CA ARG A 144 -10.95 -10.79 -13.30
C ARG A 144 -10.11 -9.51 -13.39
N GLY A 145 -9.39 -9.19 -12.32
CA GLY A 145 -8.48 -8.05 -12.31
C GLY A 145 -7.22 -8.30 -13.13
N LEU A 146 -6.87 -7.36 -14.02
CA LEU A 146 -5.57 -7.30 -14.72
C LEU A 146 -4.50 -6.54 -13.90
N GLY A 147 -4.82 -6.12 -12.68
CA GLY A 147 -3.98 -5.27 -11.84
C GLY A 147 -4.50 -5.24 -10.40
N LEU A 148 -4.96 -4.08 -9.94
CA LEU A 148 -5.70 -3.95 -8.68
C LEU A 148 -7.13 -4.47 -8.85
N THR A 149 -7.49 -5.50 -8.11
CA THR A 149 -8.90 -5.78 -7.74
C THR A 149 -9.26 -4.94 -6.55
#